data_AF-A0AA91Q0P0-F1
#
_entry.id   AF-A0AA91Q0P0-F1
#
_cell.length_a   1.000
_cell.length_b   1.000
_cell.length_c   1.000
_cell.angle_alpha   90.00
_cell.angle_beta   90.00
_cell.angle_gamma   90.00
#
_symmetry.space_group_name_H-M   'P 1'
#
loop_
_entity.id
_entity.type
_entity.pdbx_description
1 polymer ?
#
loop_
_entity_poly.entity_id
_entity_poly.type
_entity_poly.pdbx_seq_one_letter_code
_entity_poly.pdbx_strand_id
1 'polypeptide(L)'
;MALLASSVPHTHTDTHTDITRTFFAAVDAMPRGRIAVSPHFNMLDGARALEVGNPRLDTGLMPVRAVDVAFDVKKELDLAQVAAVMNRLVVSYTDWLGGSPLSVTVLSCRYVVDYLEKMDTEVIAGCSNGSSAESNACDGANDKSTSNGQTDGAGGPVANVLRPFVAALCFVVGFTRDVALSVLYDEEDVTTRAMDFTFSRERPAAVAEQLDAAAAWLDVPDRSKHASAAAARDLVRLARRLVALSAVLEVRGGIFAAPGAAIESICSVMADAEKIAVRLQPLEHAPVPDGSFSHFVQLYCNNRHIPGKVVEGNQDGAYGEVARTVASVRSFVEALSRVRTSRHLHTYLEYTAPQMASRFGVVARGLFQLYLVRDDRSLAASAETVSSFAEALADAR
;
A
#
# COMPACT_ATOMS: atom_id res chain seq x y z
N MET A 1 -33.16 3.84 -11.91
CA MET A 1 -32.12 4.67 -12.55
C MET A 1 -32.27 6.13 -12.14
N ALA A 2 -32.37 6.37 -10.83
CA ALA A 2 -32.46 7.69 -10.22
C ALA A 2 -32.02 7.47 -8.78
N LEU A 3 -30.75 7.76 -8.48
CA LEU A 3 -30.19 7.95 -7.13
C LEU A 3 -28.71 8.30 -7.33
N LEU A 4 -28.30 9.44 -6.75
CA LEU A 4 -26.98 10.09 -6.80
C LEU A 4 -26.70 11.07 -7.95
N ALA A 5 -27.73 11.73 -8.50
CA ALA A 5 -27.56 13.14 -8.81
C ALA A 5 -27.70 13.93 -7.50
N SER A 6 -26.65 13.89 -6.67
CA SER A 6 -26.45 14.92 -5.66
C SER A 6 -26.25 16.22 -6.43
N SER A 7 -27.33 16.99 -6.61
CA SER A 7 -27.21 18.38 -7.01
C SER A 7 -26.44 19.07 -5.89
N VAL A 8 -25.13 19.18 -6.04
CA VAL A 8 -24.33 20.10 -5.24
C VAL A 8 -25.02 21.46 -5.38
N PRO A 9 -25.60 22.04 -4.31
CA PRO A 9 -26.15 23.38 -4.42
C PRO A 9 -25.00 24.29 -4.82
N HIS A 10 -25.05 24.81 -6.04
CA HIS A 10 -24.02 25.70 -6.57
C HIS A 10 -24.06 26.99 -5.74
N THR A 11 -23.15 27.11 -4.78
CA THR A 11 -22.94 28.32 -3.97
C THR A 11 -22.06 29.35 -4.68
N HIS A 12 -21.73 29.13 -5.95
CA HIS A 12 -21.10 30.13 -6.80
C HIS A 12 -22.15 31.10 -7.32
N THR A 13 -21.94 32.39 -7.09
CA THR A 13 -22.76 33.53 -7.59
C THR A 13 -22.69 33.71 -9.12
N ASP A 14 -22.41 32.65 -9.87
CA ASP A 14 -22.13 32.71 -11.30
C ASP A 14 -23.43 32.51 -12.10
N THR A 15 -23.75 33.50 -12.94
CA THR A 15 -24.86 33.41 -13.89
C THR A 15 -24.48 32.43 -15.00
N HIS A 16 -25.22 31.33 -15.12
CA HIS A 16 -25.02 30.34 -16.17
C HIS A 16 -25.86 30.71 -17.40
N THR A 17 -25.29 30.60 -18.61
CA THR A 17 -26.00 30.79 -19.88
C THR A 17 -25.96 29.51 -20.69
N ASP A 18 -27.11 29.01 -21.13
CA ASP A 18 -27.20 27.85 -22.02
C ASP A 18 -26.70 28.20 -23.41
N ILE A 19 -25.60 27.57 -23.83
CA ILE A 19 -24.98 27.75 -25.15
C ILE A 19 -25.24 26.57 -26.10
N THR A 20 -26.08 25.61 -25.73
CA THR A 20 -26.27 24.34 -26.47
C THR A 20 -26.61 24.60 -27.94
N ARG A 21 -27.60 25.47 -28.20
CA ARG A 21 -28.02 25.82 -29.58
C ARG A 21 -26.91 26.52 -30.36
N THR A 22 -26.24 27.48 -29.72
CA THR A 22 -25.12 28.24 -30.32
C THR A 22 -23.96 27.31 -30.68
N PHE A 23 -23.64 26.35 -29.81
CA PHE A 23 -22.59 25.38 -30.02
C PHE A 23 -22.88 24.46 -31.22
N PHE A 24 -24.07 23.87 -31.29
CA PHE A 24 -24.45 23.01 -32.42
C PHE A 24 -24.48 23.79 -33.76
N ALA A 25 -24.98 25.02 -33.77
CA ALA A 25 -24.95 25.86 -34.97
C ALA A 25 -23.51 26.17 -35.44
N ALA A 26 -22.57 26.36 -34.52
CA ALA A 26 -21.16 26.58 -34.86
C ALA A 26 -20.49 25.30 -35.42
N VAL A 27 -20.82 24.13 -34.86
CA VAL A 27 -20.33 22.83 -35.35
C VAL A 27 -20.88 22.53 -36.74
N ASP A 28 -22.16 22.82 -37.01
CA ASP A 28 -22.78 22.62 -38.33
C ASP A 28 -22.14 23.48 -39.43
N ALA A 29 -21.65 24.66 -39.07
CA ALA A 29 -20.92 25.55 -39.98
C ALA A 29 -19.46 25.12 -40.22
N MET A 30 -18.93 24.16 -39.44
CA MET A 30 -17.53 23.75 -39.53
C MET A 30 -17.29 22.83 -40.75
N PRO A 31 -16.22 23.06 -41.54
CA PRO A 31 -15.89 22.16 -42.65
C PRO A 31 -15.62 20.72 -42.19
N ARG A 32 -16.06 19.74 -42.97
CA ARG A 32 -15.83 18.32 -42.67
C ARG A 32 -14.34 18.01 -42.52
N GLY A 33 -14.02 17.15 -41.55
CA GLY A 33 -12.64 16.74 -41.27
C GLY A 33 -11.80 17.79 -40.53
N ARG A 34 -12.40 18.90 -40.08
CA ARG A 34 -11.74 19.87 -39.20
C ARG A 34 -11.97 19.53 -37.73
N ILE A 35 -10.98 19.88 -36.92
CA ILE A 35 -11.03 19.81 -35.47
C ILE A 35 -10.71 21.21 -34.95
N ALA A 36 -11.60 21.77 -34.12
CA ALA A 36 -11.38 23.03 -33.44
C ALA A 36 -10.62 22.76 -32.13
N VAL A 37 -9.32 23.05 -32.12
CA VAL A 37 -8.45 22.79 -30.97
C VAL A 37 -7.38 23.87 -30.85
N SER A 38 -6.86 24.09 -29.64
CA SER A 38 -5.74 25.01 -29.42
C SER A 38 -4.53 24.63 -30.28
N PRO A 39 -3.83 25.60 -30.90
CA PRO A 39 -2.60 25.33 -31.66
C PRO A 39 -1.48 24.67 -30.82
N HIS A 40 -1.58 24.75 -29.49
CA HIS A 40 -0.60 24.18 -28.56
C HIS A 40 -0.97 22.78 -28.05
N PHE A 41 -2.17 22.28 -28.38
CA PHE A 41 -2.62 20.97 -27.92
C PHE A 41 -2.14 19.88 -28.87
N ASN A 42 -1.53 18.83 -28.32
CA ASN A 42 -1.15 17.66 -29.08
C ASN A 42 -2.34 16.68 -29.14
N MET A 43 -2.84 16.39 -30.34
CA MET A 43 -3.94 15.45 -30.53
C MET A 43 -3.65 14.05 -29.98
N LEU A 44 -2.38 13.66 -29.86
CA LEU A 44 -1.99 12.39 -29.25
C LEU A 44 -2.33 12.33 -27.75
N ASP A 45 -2.37 13.46 -27.06
CA ASP A 45 -2.78 13.50 -25.65
C ASP A 45 -4.25 13.09 -25.49
N GLY A 46 -5.07 13.39 -26.52
CA GLY A 46 -6.47 12.97 -26.60
C GLY A 46 -6.67 11.46 -26.76
N ALA A 47 -5.65 10.69 -27.17
CA ALA A 47 -5.76 9.24 -27.31
C ALA A 47 -5.94 8.51 -25.96
N ARG A 48 -5.67 9.19 -24.84
CA ARG A 48 -5.86 8.68 -23.47
C ARG A 48 -7.14 9.19 -22.81
N ALA A 49 -7.98 9.94 -23.54
CA ALA A 49 -9.21 10.48 -23.01
C ALA A 49 -10.21 9.36 -22.66
N LEU A 50 -10.95 9.57 -21.56
CA LEU A 50 -12.10 8.74 -21.22
C LEU A 50 -13.32 9.19 -22.03
N GLU A 51 -14.21 8.26 -22.33
CA GLU A 51 -15.42 8.51 -23.10
C GLU A 51 -16.65 8.24 -22.23
N VAL A 52 -17.43 9.30 -21.96
CA VAL A 52 -18.68 9.21 -21.21
C VAL A 52 -19.72 8.46 -22.05
N GLY A 53 -20.45 7.53 -21.44
CA GLY A 53 -21.44 6.69 -22.11
C GLY A 53 -20.88 5.38 -22.69
N ASN A 54 -19.56 5.18 -22.67
CA ASN A 54 -18.92 3.94 -23.11
C ASN A 54 -18.65 3.03 -21.89
N PRO A 55 -19.31 1.86 -21.73
CA PRO A 55 -19.14 1.01 -20.55
C PRO A 55 -17.71 0.49 -20.31
N ARG A 56 -16.82 0.59 -21.29
CA ARG A 56 -15.40 0.20 -21.16
C ARG A 56 -14.49 1.32 -20.72
N LEU A 57 -14.94 2.58 -20.80
CA LEU A 57 -14.13 3.78 -20.51
C LEU A 57 -14.78 4.67 -19.45
N ASP A 58 -16.06 4.49 -19.18
CA ASP A 58 -16.85 5.27 -18.22
C ASP A 58 -17.04 4.49 -16.92
N THR A 59 -16.38 4.96 -15.87
CA THR A 59 -16.52 4.42 -14.52
C THR A 59 -17.91 4.66 -13.95
N GLY A 60 -18.61 5.73 -14.35
CA GLY A 60 -19.97 6.03 -13.93
C GLY A 60 -21.01 4.99 -14.37
N LEU A 61 -20.66 4.09 -15.28
CA LEU A 61 -21.51 2.98 -15.74
C LEU A 61 -21.23 1.65 -15.05
N MET A 62 -20.30 1.59 -14.09
CA MET A 62 -20.01 0.33 -13.38
C MET A 62 -21.20 -0.12 -12.53
N PRO A 63 -21.49 -1.43 -12.47
CA PRO A 63 -22.66 -1.95 -11.78
C PRO A 63 -22.48 -1.87 -10.25
N VAL A 64 -23.20 -0.97 -9.61
CA VAL A 64 -23.15 -0.81 -8.15
C VAL A 64 -24.11 -1.78 -7.46
N ARG A 65 -23.60 -2.63 -6.55
CA ARG A 65 -24.47 -3.50 -5.73
C ARG A 65 -24.96 -2.71 -4.51
N ALA A 66 -26.20 -2.96 -4.10
CA ALA A 66 -26.77 -2.31 -2.91
C ALA A 66 -25.95 -2.58 -1.63
N VAL A 67 -25.37 -3.78 -1.53
CA VAL A 67 -24.48 -4.15 -0.43
C VAL A 67 -23.18 -3.34 -0.40
N ASP A 68 -22.63 -2.96 -1.56
CA ASP A 68 -21.39 -2.16 -1.65
C ASP A 68 -21.63 -0.72 -1.14
N VAL A 69 -22.81 -0.17 -1.42
CA VAL A 69 -23.23 1.18 -0.98
C VAL A 69 -23.59 1.20 0.51
N ALA A 70 -24.26 0.16 0.99
CA ALA A 70 -24.73 0.05 2.37
C ALA A 70 -23.67 -0.52 3.34
N PHE A 71 -22.45 -0.82 2.85
CA PHE A 71 -21.41 -1.41 3.68
C PHE A 71 -20.96 -0.46 4.79
N ASP A 72 -21.07 -0.91 6.04
CA ASP A 72 -20.68 -0.15 7.22
C ASP A 72 -19.38 -0.70 7.83
N VAL A 73 -18.31 0.09 7.74
CA VAL A 73 -16.98 -0.18 8.33
C VAL A 73 -16.98 -0.17 9.86
N LYS A 74 -18.00 0.41 10.51
CA LYS A 74 -18.13 0.45 11.97
C LYS A 74 -18.83 -0.78 12.53
N LYS A 75 -19.47 -1.58 11.68
CA LYS A 75 -20.11 -2.82 12.09
C LYS A 75 -19.06 -3.79 12.65
N GLU A 76 -19.29 -4.26 13.86
CA GLU A 76 -18.42 -5.25 14.50
C GLU A 76 -18.43 -6.56 13.72
N LEU A 77 -17.24 -7.16 13.63
CA LEU A 77 -16.98 -8.43 12.99
C LEU A 77 -16.48 -9.42 14.03
N ASP A 78 -16.76 -10.71 13.82
CA ASP A 78 -16.11 -11.75 14.58
C ASP A 78 -14.63 -11.90 14.19
N LEU A 79 -13.86 -12.63 15.01
CA LEU A 79 -12.43 -12.83 14.75
C LEU A 79 -12.14 -13.62 13.47
N ALA A 80 -13.05 -14.48 13.02
CA ALA A 80 -12.86 -15.27 11.81
C ALA A 80 -12.99 -14.38 10.57
N GLN A 81 -13.99 -13.49 10.56
CA GLN A 81 -14.20 -12.47 9.53
C GLN A 81 -13.06 -11.44 9.52
N VAL A 82 -12.59 -10.99 10.70
CA VAL A 82 -11.42 -10.10 10.77
C VAL A 82 -10.19 -10.77 10.15
N ALA A 83 -9.89 -12.02 10.53
CA ALA A 83 -8.76 -12.76 9.95
C ALA A 83 -8.93 -12.95 8.43
N ALA A 84 -10.16 -13.17 7.94
CA ALA A 84 -10.46 -13.28 6.52
C ALA A 84 -10.19 -11.97 5.75
N VAL A 85 -10.62 -10.82 6.30
CA VAL A 85 -10.33 -9.49 5.71
C VAL A 85 -8.83 -9.22 5.69
N MET A 86 -8.14 -9.49 6.80
CA MET A 86 -6.68 -9.33 6.91
C MET A 86 -5.93 -10.21 5.89
N ASN A 87 -6.30 -11.49 5.76
CA ASN A 87 -5.75 -12.39 4.75
C ASN A 87 -5.99 -11.87 3.33
N ARG A 88 -7.24 -11.48 3.02
CA ARG A 88 -7.61 -10.94 1.72
C ARG A 88 -6.85 -9.66 1.36
N LEU A 89 -6.53 -8.84 2.36
CA LEU A 89 -5.69 -7.66 2.21
C LEU A 89 -4.23 -8.00 1.88
N VAL A 90 -3.65 -9.03 2.50
CA VAL A 90 -2.29 -9.53 2.12
C VAL A 90 -2.29 -10.02 0.69
N VAL A 91 -3.31 -10.79 0.28
CA VAL A 91 -3.47 -11.26 -1.10
C VAL A 91 -3.58 -10.08 -2.07
N SER A 92 -4.40 -9.08 -1.73
CA SER A 92 -4.57 -7.88 -2.55
C SER A 92 -3.25 -7.09 -2.67
N TYR A 93 -2.48 -7.00 -1.59
CA TYR A 93 -1.16 -6.39 -1.61
C TYR A 93 -0.22 -7.11 -2.57
N THR A 94 -0.20 -8.43 -2.58
CA THR A 94 0.65 -9.20 -3.51
C THR A 94 0.17 -9.13 -4.96
N ASP A 95 -1.14 -9.08 -5.20
CA ASP A 95 -1.69 -8.88 -6.55
C ASP A 95 -1.27 -7.51 -7.11
N TRP A 96 -1.17 -6.50 -6.24
CA TRP A 96 -0.64 -5.19 -6.60
C TRP A 96 0.85 -5.26 -6.97
N LEU A 97 1.66 -5.96 -6.17
CA LEU A 97 3.07 -6.21 -6.50
C LEU A 97 3.23 -7.01 -7.81
N GLY A 98 2.23 -7.81 -8.19
CA GLY A 98 2.15 -8.52 -9.45
C GLY A 98 1.72 -7.66 -10.66
N GLY A 99 1.54 -6.35 -10.48
CA GLY A 99 1.24 -5.40 -11.55
C GLY A 99 -0.22 -4.95 -11.64
N SER A 100 -1.12 -5.51 -10.83
CA SER A 100 -2.51 -5.05 -10.80
C SER A 100 -2.62 -3.64 -10.18
N PRO A 101 -3.49 -2.74 -10.67
CA PRO A 101 -3.67 -1.42 -10.06
C PRO A 101 -4.12 -1.46 -8.60
N LEU A 102 -3.71 -0.48 -7.79
CA LEU A 102 -4.20 -0.31 -6.41
C LEU A 102 -5.73 -0.22 -6.33
N SER A 103 -6.37 0.40 -7.33
CA SER A 103 -7.83 0.60 -7.41
C SER A 103 -8.66 -0.69 -7.52
N VAL A 104 -8.04 -1.79 -7.92
CA VAL A 104 -8.68 -3.12 -8.03
C VAL A 104 -8.13 -4.14 -7.04
N THR A 105 -7.19 -3.71 -6.18
CA THR A 105 -6.52 -4.53 -5.19
C THR A 105 -6.69 -3.93 -3.79
N VAL A 106 -5.67 -3.32 -3.21
CA VAL A 106 -5.68 -2.82 -1.83
C VAL A 106 -6.77 -1.77 -1.59
N LEU A 107 -6.93 -0.81 -2.52
CA LEU A 107 -7.95 0.24 -2.40
C LEU A 107 -9.37 -0.26 -2.66
N SER A 108 -9.55 -1.50 -3.14
CA SER A 108 -10.88 -2.10 -3.21
C SER A 108 -11.47 -2.40 -1.83
N CYS A 109 -10.64 -2.44 -0.78
CA CYS A 109 -11.07 -2.68 0.59
C CYS A 109 -11.65 -1.42 1.25
N ARG A 110 -12.90 -1.48 1.72
CA ARG A 110 -13.57 -0.35 2.40
C ARG A 110 -12.89 0.08 3.69
N TYR A 111 -12.25 -0.83 4.43
CA TYR A 111 -11.51 -0.49 5.65
C TYR A 111 -10.24 0.32 5.35
N VAL A 112 -9.57 0.04 4.20
CA VAL A 112 -8.40 0.83 3.76
C VAL A 112 -8.85 2.24 3.38
N VAL A 113 -9.90 2.36 2.56
CA VAL A 113 -10.43 3.65 2.13
C VAL A 113 -10.86 4.51 3.33
N ASP A 114 -11.62 3.94 4.28
CA ASP A 114 -12.04 4.65 5.49
C ASP A 114 -10.85 5.12 6.35
N TYR A 115 -9.77 4.33 6.44
CA TYR A 115 -8.56 4.72 7.16
C TYR A 115 -7.84 5.89 6.46
N LEU A 116 -7.68 5.84 5.14
CA LEU A 116 -7.00 6.88 4.37
C LEU A 116 -7.78 8.20 4.35
N GLU A 117 -9.11 8.14 4.19
CA GLU A 117 -9.98 9.33 4.22
C GLU A 117 -9.91 10.08 5.57
N LYS A 118 -9.86 9.34 6.68
CA LYS A 118 -9.70 9.93 8.02
C LYS A 118 -8.35 10.60 8.18
N MET A 119 -7.30 9.94 7.72
CA MET A 119 -5.95 10.49 7.76
C MET A 119 -5.83 11.79 6.94
N ASP A 120 -6.39 11.84 5.73
CA ASP A 120 -6.37 13.05 4.89
C ASP A 120 -7.16 14.21 5.55
N THR A 121 -8.27 13.90 6.22
CA THR A 121 -9.05 14.90 6.97
C THR A 121 -8.26 15.46 8.16
N GLU A 122 -7.55 14.60 8.89
CA GLU A 122 -6.69 15.01 10.01
C GLU A 122 -5.49 15.85 9.55
N VAL A 123 -4.89 15.53 8.40
CA VAL A 123 -3.81 16.35 7.80
C VAL A 123 -4.33 17.73 7.43
N ILE A 124 -5.51 17.84 6.81
CA ILE A 124 -6.13 19.12 6.46
C ILE A 124 -6.44 19.92 7.74
N ALA A 125 -7.00 19.27 8.77
CA ALA A 125 -7.28 19.92 10.05
C ALA A 125 -6.00 20.38 10.79
N GLY A 126 -4.94 19.58 10.77
CA GLY A 126 -3.63 19.90 11.35
C GLY A 126 -2.88 21.02 10.61
N CYS A 127 -3.07 21.14 9.29
CA CYS A 127 -2.60 22.31 8.52
C CYS A 127 -3.41 23.58 8.81
N SER A 128 -4.61 23.45 9.36
CA SER A 128 -5.50 24.58 9.67
C SER A 128 -5.24 25.17 11.06
N ASN A 129 -4.68 24.40 12.00
CA ASN A 129 -4.41 24.86 13.37
C ASN A 129 -3.06 24.33 13.87
N GLY A 130 -2.05 25.20 13.88
CA GLY A 130 -0.81 24.97 14.62
C GLY A 130 -1.04 25.08 16.13
N SER A 131 -1.56 24.03 16.76
CA SER A 131 -1.47 23.87 18.22
C SER A 131 -1.73 22.42 18.67
N SER A 132 -0.74 21.92 19.42
CA SER A 132 -0.74 20.79 20.37
C SER A 132 -1.07 19.38 19.87
N ALA A 133 -0.07 18.52 20.07
CA ALA A 133 -0.24 17.08 20.21
C ALA A 133 -1.30 16.76 21.27
N GLU A 134 -2.49 16.40 20.83
CA GLU A 134 -3.41 15.59 21.61
C GLU A 134 -3.49 14.21 20.95
N SER A 135 -3.31 13.22 21.81
CA SER A 135 -3.25 11.79 21.56
C SER A 135 -4.35 11.26 20.66
N ASN A 136 -3.98 10.29 19.80
CA ASN A 136 -4.85 9.28 19.22
C ASN A 136 -5.83 8.73 20.27
N ALA A 137 -7.03 9.31 20.31
CA ALA A 137 -8.20 8.77 20.97
C ALA A 137 -9.34 8.92 19.95
N CYS A 138 -9.48 7.93 19.08
CA CYS A 138 -10.68 7.81 18.27
C CYS A 138 -11.89 7.61 19.19
N ASP A 139 -12.72 8.64 19.24
CA ASP A 139 -14.06 8.76 19.85
C ASP A 139 -14.67 7.47 20.43
N GLY A 140 -14.48 7.30 21.73
CA GLY A 140 -15.43 6.66 22.63
C GLY A 140 -16.05 7.71 23.54
N ALA A 141 -17.00 8.51 23.04
CA ALA A 141 -17.75 9.43 23.90
C ALA A 141 -19.07 9.90 23.29
N ASN A 142 -20.08 9.03 23.24
CA ASN A 142 -21.42 9.39 23.74
C ASN A 142 -22.31 8.15 23.87
N ASP A 143 -22.17 7.42 24.97
CA ASP A 143 -23.35 6.84 25.61
C ASP A 143 -23.13 6.77 27.13
N LYS A 144 -23.73 7.71 27.86
CA LYS A 144 -23.76 7.68 29.32
C LYS A 144 -24.88 6.73 29.75
N SER A 145 -24.52 5.50 30.10
CA SER A 145 -25.28 4.70 31.07
C SER A 145 -24.33 3.83 31.89
N THR A 146 -24.04 4.35 33.08
CA THR A 146 -23.72 3.68 34.35
C THR A 146 -23.62 2.15 34.37
N SER A 147 -22.43 1.62 34.66
CA SER A 147 -22.17 0.76 35.84
C SER A 147 -20.67 0.45 36.01
N ASN A 148 -20.21 0.46 37.26
CA ASN A 148 -18.85 0.17 37.73
C ASN A 148 -18.27 -1.17 37.25
N GLY A 149 -16.99 -1.17 36.86
CA GLY A 149 -16.12 -2.36 36.83
C GLY A 149 -15.19 -2.42 35.62
N GLN A 150 -13.87 -2.45 35.86
CA GLN A 150 -12.78 -2.88 34.96
C GLN A 150 -12.71 -2.27 33.54
N THR A 151 -11.66 -1.46 33.31
CA THR A 151 -11.23 -0.99 31.99
C THR A 151 -10.55 -2.12 31.20
N ASP A 152 -11.35 -3.08 30.72
CA ASP A 152 -10.98 -3.92 29.58
C ASP A 152 -11.32 -3.13 28.29
N GLY A 153 -10.43 -3.17 27.29
CA GLY A 153 -10.52 -2.37 26.06
C GLY A 153 -11.91 -2.35 25.42
N ALA A 154 -12.55 -1.18 25.41
CA ALA A 154 -13.96 -0.96 25.06
C ALA A 154 -14.29 -1.04 23.55
N GLY A 155 -13.60 -1.89 22.79
CA GLY A 155 -13.85 -2.10 21.36
C GLY A 155 -13.81 -3.59 20.98
N GLY A 156 -14.48 -3.97 19.89
CA GLY A 156 -14.43 -5.33 19.39
C GLY A 156 -13.16 -5.63 18.56
N PRO A 157 -13.12 -6.80 17.89
CA PRO A 157 -12.00 -7.22 17.04
C PRO A 157 -11.67 -6.23 15.92
N VAL A 158 -12.67 -5.50 15.40
CA VAL A 158 -12.46 -4.52 14.33
C VAL A 158 -11.58 -3.37 14.83
N ALA A 159 -11.89 -2.81 15.99
CA ALA A 159 -11.15 -1.68 16.56
C ALA A 159 -9.75 -2.07 17.03
N ASN A 160 -9.61 -3.22 17.68
CA ASN A 160 -8.35 -3.61 18.36
C ASN A 160 -7.39 -4.43 17.49
N VAL A 161 -7.87 -5.04 16.39
CA VAL A 161 -7.04 -5.92 15.55
C VAL A 161 -7.05 -5.48 14.10
N LEU A 162 -8.24 -5.34 13.49
CA LEU A 162 -8.33 -4.99 12.07
C LEU A 162 -7.79 -3.60 11.77
N ARG A 163 -8.14 -2.58 12.57
CA ARG A 163 -7.66 -1.20 12.36
C ARG A 163 -6.13 -1.08 12.45
N PRO A 164 -5.45 -1.57 13.51
CA PRO A 164 -3.97 -1.58 13.55
C PRO A 164 -3.34 -2.32 12.37
N PHE A 165 -3.94 -3.44 11.94
CA PHE A 165 -3.47 -4.17 10.77
C PHE A 165 -3.61 -3.36 9.48
N VAL A 166 -4.75 -2.70 9.26
CA VAL A 166 -4.99 -1.83 8.11
C VAL A 166 -4.02 -0.65 8.11
N ALA A 167 -3.78 -0.02 9.26
CA ALA A 167 -2.80 1.05 9.40
C ALA A 167 -1.40 0.58 9.00
N ALA A 168 -0.98 -0.60 9.50
CA ALA A 168 0.29 -1.20 9.14
C ALA A 168 0.41 -1.54 7.65
N LEU A 169 -0.66 -2.06 7.04
CA LEU A 169 -0.65 -2.33 5.61
C LEU A 169 -0.59 -1.05 4.79
N CYS A 170 -1.31 0.00 5.19
CA CYS A 170 -1.24 1.31 4.53
C CYS A 170 0.17 1.90 4.61
N PHE A 171 0.85 1.73 5.75
CA PHE A 171 2.27 2.08 5.89
C PHE A 171 3.15 1.27 4.92
N VAL A 172 2.98 -0.05 4.87
CA VAL A 172 3.78 -0.93 3.98
C VAL A 172 3.54 -0.59 2.50
N VAL A 173 2.31 -0.30 2.10
CA VAL A 173 1.96 0.14 0.74
C VAL A 173 2.58 1.50 0.44
N GLY A 174 2.50 2.46 1.37
CA GLY A 174 3.14 3.76 1.23
C GLY A 174 4.65 3.65 1.05
N PHE A 175 5.32 2.89 1.93
CA PHE A 175 6.75 2.62 1.83
C PHE A 175 7.12 1.95 0.50
N THR A 176 6.37 0.93 0.09
CA THR A 176 6.62 0.22 -1.18
C THR A 176 6.44 1.15 -2.38
N ARG A 177 5.45 2.03 -2.33
CA ARG A 177 5.20 3.03 -3.36
C ARG A 177 6.33 4.05 -3.41
N ASP A 178 6.87 4.48 -2.28
CA ASP A 178 8.03 5.39 -2.22
C ASP A 178 9.28 4.73 -2.82
N VAL A 179 9.52 3.45 -2.54
CA VAL A 179 10.58 2.65 -3.20
C VAL A 179 10.35 2.61 -4.71
N ALA A 180 9.13 2.32 -5.14
CA ALA A 180 8.78 2.22 -6.56
C ALA A 180 8.99 3.54 -7.30
N LEU A 181 8.48 4.65 -6.76
CA LEU A 181 8.64 5.98 -7.34
C LEU A 181 10.10 6.44 -7.41
N SER A 182 10.98 5.86 -6.59
CA SER A 182 12.38 6.25 -6.53
C SER A 182 13.26 5.54 -7.56
N VAL A 183 13.05 4.24 -7.79
CA VAL A 183 14.02 3.40 -8.54
C VAL A 183 13.39 2.38 -9.49
N LEU A 184 12.05 2.32 -9.59
CA LEU A 184 11.34 1.39 -10.46
C LEU A 184 10.57 2.13 -11.56
N TYR A 185 10.28 1.44 -12.65
CA TYR A 185 9.48 2.00 -13.75
C TYR A 185 7.98 1.86 -13.45
N ASP A 186 7.28 2.99 -13.38
CA ASP A 186 5.83 3.00 -13.17
C ASP A 186 5.08 2.32 -14.34
N GLU A 187 4.04 1.56 -14.01
CA GLU A 187 3.23 0.72 -14.93
C GLU A 187 3.95 -0.45 -15.61
N GLU A 188 5.29 -0.53 -15.54
CA GLU A 188 6.06 -1.68 -16.02
C GLU A 188 6.42 -2.62 -14.87
N ASP A 189 7.06 -2.11 -13.83
CA ASP A 189 7.46 -2.89 -12.67
C ASP A 189 6.30 -3.02 -11.66
N VAL A 190 5.66 -1.89 -11.34
CA VAL A 190 4.54 -1.81 -10.40
C VAL A 190 3.74 -0.54 -10.69
N THR A 191 2.44 -0.57 -10.42
CA THR A 191 1.57 0.61 -10.59
C THR A 191 1.58 1.48 -9.34
N THR A 192 1.90 2.76 -9.46
CA THR A 192 2.01 3.67 -8.29
C THR A 192 0.79 4.59 -8.10
N ARG A 193 -0.26 4.40 -8.90
CA ARG A 193 -1.46 5.24 -8.91
C ARG A 193 -2.36 4.98 -7.70
N ALA A 194 -2.56 6.00 -6.88
CA ALA A 194 -3.22 5.90 -5.58
C ALA A 194 -4.66 6.48 -5.52
N MET A 195 -5.26 6.88 -6.66
CA MET A 195 -6.57 7.57 -6.71
C MET A 195 -6.66 8.77 -5.75
N ASP A 196 -5.65 9.64 -5.81
CA ASP A 196 -5.51 10.86 -5.01
C ASP A 196 -5.34 10.65 -3.48
N PHE A 197 -5.30 9.41 -2.98
CA PHE A 197 -4.97 9.14 -1.59
C PHE A 197 -3.49 9.32 -1.27
N THR A 198 -3.21 9.87 -0.09
CA THR A 198 -1.87 9.84 0.52
C THR A 198 -1.78 8.65 1.46
N PHE A 199 -0.73 7.83 1.33
CA PHE A 199 -0.49 6.72 2.26
C PHE A 199 0.23 7.19 3.52
N SER A 200 0.07 6.42 4.61
CA SER A 200 0.60 6.76 5.93
C SER A 200 2.10 6.97 5.92
N ARG A 201 2.53 8.11 6.50
CA ARG A 201 3.92 8.46 6.79
C ARG A 201 4.24 8.36 8.28
N GLU A 202 3.41 7.64 9.03
CA GLU A 202 3.61 7.42 10.45
C GLU A 202 4.97 6.74 10.69
N ARG A 203 5.60 7.00 11.84
CA ARG A 203 6.89 6.39 12.16
C ARG A 203 6.72 4.86 12.28
N PRO A 204 7.65 4.04 11.74
CA PRO A 204 7.56 2.58 11.83
C PRO A 204 7.38 2.08 13.26
N ALA A 205 8.00 2.75 14.24
CA ALA A 205 7.89 2.42 15.66
C ALA A 205 6.47 2.61 16.23
N ALA A 206 5.73 3.64 15.79
CA ALA A 206 4.37 3.90 16.26
C ALA A 206 3.38 2.87 15.67
N VAL A 207 3.52 2.55 14.38
CA VAL A 207 2.77 1.47 13.73
C VAL A 207 3.06 0.13 14.41
N ALA A 208 4.33 -0.12 14.75
CA ALA A 208 4.76 -1.31 15.47
C ALA A 208 4.12 -1.40 16.87
N GLU A 209 4.00 -0.30 17.61
CA GLU A 209 3.33 -0.25 18.91
C GLU A 209 1.84 -0.61 18.81
N GLN A 210 1.13 -0.09 17.80
CA GLN A 210 -0.27 -0.43 17.55
C GLN A 210 -0.44 -1.94 17.27
N LEU A 211 0.49 -2.55 16.53
CA LEU A 211 0.48 -4.00 16.26
C LEU A 211 0.82 -4.83 17.51
N ASP A 212 1.71 -4.35 18.38
CA ASP A 212 2.01 -5.02 19.65
C ASP A 212 0.80 -4.99 20.60
N ALA A 213 0.07 -3.87 20.63
CA ALA A 213 -1.19 -3.76 21.37
C ALA A 213 -2.25 -4.73 20.81
N ALA A 214 -2.36 -4.85 19.49
CA ALA A 214 -3.26 -5.81 18.84
C ALA A 214 -2.89 -7.27 19.19
N ALA A 215 -1.60 -7.59 19.19
CA ALA A 215 -1.11 -8.91 19.57
C ALA A 215 -1.41 -9.21 21.05
N ALA A 216 -1.16 -8.26 21.95
CA ALA A 216 -1.47 -8.40 23.38
C ALA A 216 -2.98 -8.60 23.62
N TRP A 217 -3.82 -7.90 22.85
CA TRP A 217 -5.28 -8.08 22.90
C TRP A 217 -5.70 -9.51 22.52
N LEU A 218 -5.07 -10.09 21.49
CA LEU A 218 -5.30 -11.47 21.04
C LEU A 218 -4.78 -12.55 22.01
N ASP A 219 -3.81 -12.22 22.86
CA ASP A 219 -3.17 -13.16 23.80
C ASP A 219 -3.93 -13.36 25.11
N VAL A 220 -5.01 -12.61 25.34
CA VAL A 220 -5.87 -12.78 26.52
C VAL A 220 -6.47 -14.20 26.55
N PRO A 221 -6.41 -14.92 27.70
CA PRO A 221 -6.69 -16.36 27.79
C PRO A 221 -8.04 -16.85 27.23
N ASP A 222 -9.07 -16.02 27.30
CA ASP A 222 -10.40 -16.37 26.80
C ASP A 222 -10.50 -16.30 25.27
N ARG A 223 -9.67 -15.44 24.64
CA ARG A 223 -9.61 -15.26 23.18
C ARG A 223 -8.59 -16.16 22.51
N SER A 224 -7.50 -16.47 23.21
CA SER A 224 -6.34 -17.17 22.65
C SER A 224 -6.62 -18.63 22.26
N LYS A 225 -7.71 -19.23 22.76
CA LYS A 225 -8.15 -20.60 22.43
C LYS A 225 -8.85 -20.72 21.07
N HIS A 226 -9.28 -19.61 20.47
CA HIS A 226 -9.97 -19.64 19.18
C HIS A 226 -8.98 -19.87 18.04
N ALA A 227 -9.25 -20.81 17.12
CA ALA A 227 -8.36 -21.08 15.98
C ALA A 227 -8.11 -19.81 15.14
N SER A 228 -9.16 -19.00 14.92
CA SER A 228 -9.06 -17.71 14.23
C SER A 228 -8.18 -16.67 14.94
N ALA A 229 -8.02 -16.76 16.27
CA ALA A 229 -7.12 -15.89 17.00
C ALA A 229 -5.64 -16.22 16.71
N ALA A 230 -5.33 -17.50 16.46
CA ALA A 230 -3.99 -17.90 16.03
C ALA A 230 -3.65 -17.35 14.63
N ALA A 231 -4.58 -17.48 13.68
CA ALA A 231 -4.41 -16.92 12.33
C ALA A 231 -4.27 -15.39 12.36
N ALA A 232 -5.16 -14.69 13.09
CA ALA A 232 -5.08 -13.24 13.26
C ALA A 232 -3.75 -12.80 13.90
N ARG A 233 -3.26 -13.53 14.91
CA ARG A 233 -1.97 -13.26 15.55
C ARG A 233 -0.81 -13.40 14.58
N ASP A 234 -0.81 -14.44 13.75
CA ASP A 234 0.23 -14.64 12.74
C ASP A 234 0.18 -13.57 11.66
N LEU A 235 -1.01 -13.12 11.26
CA LEU A 235 -1.18 -11.98 10.34
C LEU A 235 -0.68 -10.67 10.94
N VAL A 236 -0.98 -10.37 12.21
CA VAL A 236 -0.45 -9.20 12.94
C VAL A 236 1.07 -9.26 13.02
N ARG A 237 1.63 -10.43 13.35
CA ARG A 237 3.09 -10.64 13.38
C ARG A 237 3.71 -10.46 12.01
N LEU A 238 3.09 -10.99 10.94
CA LEU A 238 3.56 -10.79 9.57
C LEU A 238 3.58 -9.30 9.22
N ALA A 239 2.49 -8.57 9.46
CA ALA A 239 2.41 -7.13 9.22
C ALA A 239 3.52 -6.39 9.98
N ARG A 240 3.79 -6.75 11.25
CA ARG A 240 4.89 -6.18 12.03
C ARG A 240 6.25 -6.40 11.38
N ARG A 241 6.51 -7.59 10.83
CA ARG A 241 7.78 -7.87 10.12
C ARG A 241 7.87 -7.15 8.78
N LEU A 242 6.75 -6.97 8.07
CA LEU A 242 6.70 -6.19 6.84
C LEU A 242 6.93 -4.69 7.09
N VAL A 243 6.40 -4.13 8.18
CA VAL A 243 6.73 -2.76 8.61
C VAL A 243 8.24 -2.63 8.87
N ALA A 244 8.85 -3.62 9.51
CA ALA A 244 10.29 -3.63 9.77
C ALA A 244 11.15 -3.73 8.49
N LEU A 245 10.57 -3.98 7.32
CA LEU A 245 11.28 -3.94 6.03
C LEU A 245 11.85 -2.55 5.76
N SER A 246 11.19 -1.47 6.22
CA SER A 246 11.67 -0.11 6.05
C SER A 246 13.02 0.12 6.75
N ALA A 247 13.26 -0.58 7.86
CA ALA A 247 14.52 -0.48 8.62
C ALA A 247 15.73 -1.01 7.84
N VAL A 248 15.55 -1.81 6.77
CA VAL A 248 16.65 -2.25 5.88
C VAL A 248 17.43 -1.07 5.35
N LEU A 249 16.74 0.03 5.03
CA LEU A 249 17.38 1.23 4.51
C LEU A 249 18.14 2.01 5.58
N GLU A 250 17.87 1.79 6.86
CA GLU A 250 18.53 2.45 8.00
C GLU A 250 19.77 1.67 8.50
N VAL A 251 19.94 0.41 8.07
CA VAL A 251 21.06 -0.43 8.52
C VAL A 251 22.40 0.15 8.02
N ARG A 252 23.25 0.54 8.98
CA ARG A 252 24.63 0.94 8.76
C ARG A 252 25.54 -0.25 9.02
N GLY A 253 26.15 -0.77 7.96
CA GLY A 253 26.99 -1.97 8.04
C GLY A 253 28.37 -1.81 7.42
N GLY A 254 28.54 -0.90 6.46
CA GLY A 254 29.77 -0.75 5.69
C GLY A 254 30.04 -1.94 4.77
N ILE A 255 30.06 -1.73 3.44
CA ILE A 255 30.17 -2.78 2.42
C ILE A 255 31.45 -3.65 2.46
N PHE A 256 32.46 -3.27 3.26
CA PHE A 256 33.71 -4.02 3.45
C PHE A 256 34.02 -4.36 4.91
N ALA A 257 33.14 -4.00 5.84
CA ALA A 257 33.31 -4.31 7.26
C ALA A 257 32.70 -5.67 7.62
N ALA A 258 33.09 -6.20 8.78
CA ALA A 258 32.42 -7.38 9.33
C ALA A 258 30.94 -7.06 9.61
N PRO A 259 30.02 -8.03 9.43
CA PRO A 259 28.60 -7.81 9.70
C PRO A 259 28.41 -7.39 11.16
N GLY A 260 27.74 -6.26 11.37
CA GLY A 260 27.36 -5.80 12.69
C GLY A 260 26.04 -6.41 13.16
N ALA A 261 25.74 -6.27 14.46
CA ALA A 261 24.52 -6.77 15.08
C ALA A 261 23.22 -6.28 14.39
N ALA A 262 23.24 -5.10 13.76
CA ALA A 262 22.10 -4.57 13.00
C ALA A 262 21.77 -5.41 11.75
N ILE A 263 22.80 -5.91 11.04
CA ILE A 263 22.62 -6.80 9.89
C ILE A 263 22.04 -8.14 10.35
N GLU A 264 22.59 -8.71 11.43
CA GLU A 264 22.08 -9.98 11.98
C GLU A 264 20.63 -9.86 12.45
N SER A 265 20.30 -8.74 13.10
CA SER A 265 18.94 -8.43 13.54
C SER A 265 17.96 -8.36 12.38
N ILE A 266 18.26 -7.58 11.32
CA ILE A 266 17.34 -7.44 10.18
C ILE A 266 17.19 -8.75 9.41
N CYS A 267 18.25 -9.53 9.25
CA CYS A 267 18.19 -10.83 8.60
C CYS A 267 17.34 -11.83 9.41
N SER A 268 17.43 -11.80 10.74
CA SER A 268 16.58 -12.60 11.62
C SER A 268 15.10 -12.21 11.51
N VAL A 269 14.79 -10.92 11.46
CA VAL A 269 13.43 -10.41 11.24
C VAL A 269 12.87 -10.89 9.89
N MET A 270 13.65 -10.83 8.82
CA MET A 270 13.23 -11.32 7.49
C MET A 270 13.04 -12.84 7.46
N ALA A 271 13.90 -13.59 8.14
CA ALA A 271 13.76 -15.05 8.26
C ALA A 271 12.52 -15.45 9.08
N ASP A 272 12.14 -14.67 10.09
CA ASP A 272 10.89 -14.87 10.84
C ASP A 272 9.67 -14.56 9.96
N ALA A 273 9.72 -13.48 9.18
CA ALA A 273 8.66 -13.13 8.21
C ALA A 273 8.42 -14.27 7.19
N GLU A 274 9.51 -14.83 6.65
CA GLU A 274 9.48 -15.97 5.72
C GLU A 274 8.74 -17.17 6.34
N LYS A 275 9.10 -17.54 7.58
CA LYS A 275 8.46 -18.66 8.30
C LYS A 275 6.99 -18.40 8.60
N ILE A 276 6.62 -17.17 8.95
CA ILE A 276 5.22 -16.80 9.21
C ILE A 276 4.41 -16.90 7.92
N ALA A 277 4.92 -16.38 6.80
CA ALA A 277 4.24 -16.45 5.50
C ALA A 277 3.97 -17.91 5.08
N VAL A 278 4.98 -18.79 5.20
CA VAL A 278 4.83 -20.23 4.91
C VAL A 278 3.79 -20.90 5.82
N ARG A 279 3.69 -20.49 7.09
CA ARG A 279 2.69 -21.03 8.03
C ARG A 279 1.27 -20.54 7.74
N LEU A 280 1.12 -19.31 7.25
CA LEU A 280 -0.18 -18.74 6.87
C LEU A 280 -0.70 -19.31 5.55
N GLN A 281 0.19 -19.73 4.65
CA GLN A 281 -0.16 -20.26 3.33
C GLN A 281 -1.28 -21.31 3.32
N PRO A 282 -1.20 -22.41 4.11
CA PRO A 282 -2.22 -23.47 4.08
C PRO A 282 -3.48 -23.17 4.92
N LEU A 283 -3.57 -21.99 5.57
CA LEU A 283 -4.69 -21.72 6.49
C LEU A 283 -5.96 -21.40 5.74
N GLU A 284 -7.03 -22.11 6.08
CA GLU A 284 -8.37 -21.77 5.61
C GLU A 284 -8.93 -20.60 6.43
N HIS A 285 -9.53 -19.64 5.73
CA HIS A 285 -10.17 -18.48 6.32
C HIS A 285 -11.68 -18.54 6.09
N ALA A 286 -12.43 -17.91 7.00
CA ALA A 286 -13.85 -17.69 6.80
C ALA A 286 -14.11 -16.85 5.53
N PRO A 287 -15.32 -16.90 4.96
CA PRO A 287 -15.68 -15.99 3.88
C PRO A 287 -15.58 -14.53 4.33
N VAL A 288 -15.02 -13.71 3.46
CA VAL A 288 -14.91 -12.27 3.67
C VAL A 288 -16.32 -11.65 3.67
N PRO A 289 -16.63 -10.68 4.56
CA PRO A 289 -17.92 -9.99 4.57
C PRO A 289 -18.25 -9.36 3.22
N ASP A 290 -19.46 -9.61 2.71
CA ASP A 290 -19.88 -9.06 1.42
C ASP A 290 -19.89 -7.52 1.45
N GLY A 291 -19.43 -6.91 0.36
CA GLY A 291 -19.26 -5.47 0.23
C GLY A 291 -17.94 -4.91 0.81
N SER A 292 -17.17 -5.68 1.58
CA SER A 292 -15.92 -5.16 2.15
C SER A 292 -14.82 -4.96 1.10
N PHE A 293 -14.85 -5.73 0.00
CA PHE A 293 -14.02 -5.52 -1.20
C PHE A 293 -14.93 -5.31 -2.40
N SER A 294 -14.81 -4.15 -3.06
CA SER A 294 -15.62 -3.82 -4.23
C SER A 294 -14.93 -2.78 -5.10
N HIS A 295 -15.50 -2.52 -6.28
CA HIS A 295 -15.03 -1.44 -7.15
C HIS A 295 -15.57 -0.06 -6.73
N PHE A 296 -16.19 0.05 -5.54
CA PHE A 296 -16.78 1.29 -5.04
C PHE A 296 -15.82 2.49 -5.10
N VAL A 297 -14.55 2.25 -4.79
CA VAL A 297 -13.52 3.30 -4.83
C VAL A 297 -13.34 3.90 -6.23
N GLN A 298 -13.53 3.12 -7.29
CA GLN A 298 -13.39 3.60 -8.69
C GLN A 298 -14.56 4.49 -9.13
N LEU A 299 -15.70 4.39 -8.44
CA LEU A 299 -16.91 5.19 -8.65
C LEU A 299 -16.92 6.45 -7.81
N TYR A 300 -16.46 6.32 -6.56
CA TYR A 300 -16.56 7.36 -5.55
C TYR A 300 -15.39 8.34 -5.61
N CYS A 301 -14.17 7.86 -5.87
CA CYS A 301 -12.98 8.71 -5.94
C CYS A 301 -12.82 9.33 -7.34
N ASN A 302 -11.95 10.35 -7.41
CA ASN A 302 -11.55 10.97 -8.67
C ASN A 302 -10.74 9.98 -9.53
N ASN A 303 -11.43 9.24 -10.39
CA ASN A 303 -10.82 8.21 -11.22
C ASN A 303 -10.56 8.72 -12.64
N ARG A 304 -9.29 8.66 -13.07
CA ARG A 304 -8.84 9.03 -14.42
C ARG A 304 -8.52 7.81 -15.28
N HIS A 305 -8.96 6.63 -14.85
CA HIS A 305 -8.65 5.35 -15.47
C HIS A 305 -9.92 4.61 -15.85
N ILE A 306 -9.73 3.65 -16.74
CA ILE A 306 -10.82 2.80 -17.21
C ILE A 306 -11.34 1.90 -16.08
N PRO A 307 -12.63 1.49 -16.14
CA PRO A 307 -13.21 0.52 -15.23
C PRO A 307 -12.41 -0.78 -15.12
N GLY A 308 -12.09 -1.20 -13.89
CA GLY A 308 -11.41 -2.44 -13.58
C GLY A 308 -12.22 -3.35 -12.65
N LYS A 309 -12.14 -4.67 -12.85
CA LYS A 309 -12.72 -5.66 -11.94
C LYS A 309 -11.79 -5.87 -10.75
N VAL A 310 -12.36 -6.04 -9.55
CA VAL A 310 -11.60 -6.42 -8.35
C VAL A 310 -10.91 -7.75 -8.61
N VAL A 311 -9.62 -7.82 -8.28
CA VAL A 311 -8.79 -9.00 -8.55
C VAL A 311 -9.07 -10.08 -7.51
N GLU A 312 -9.52 -11.25 -7.92
CA GLU A 312 -9.67 -12.43 -7.05
C GLU A 312 -8.33 -13.17 -6.94
N GLY A 313 -7.39 -12.61 -6.17
CA GLY A 313 -6.06 -13.20 -6.01
C GLY A 313 -6.02 -14.60 -5.40
N ASN A 314 -4.89 -15.27 -5.60
CA ASN A 314 -4.61 -16.62 -5.10
C ASN A 314 -3.81 -16.56 -3.80
N GLN A 315 -4.35 -17.10 -2.71
CA GLN A 315 -3.69 -17.15 -1.41
C GLN A 315 -2.33 -17.86 -1.45
N ASP A 316 -2.23 -18.99 -2.14
CA ASP A 316 -0.97 -19.74 -2.20
C ASP A 316 0.12 -18.95 -2.91
N GLY A 317 -0.24 -18.29 -4.02
CA GLY A 317 0.65 -17.41 -4.75
C GLY A 317 1.08 -16.20 -3.92
N ALA A 318 0.14 -15.62 -3.15
CA ALA A 318 0.37 -14.45 -2.33
C ALA A 318 1.43 -14.69 -1.25
N TYR A 319 1.24 -15.70 -0.38
CA TYR A 319 2.21 -15.97 0.68
C TYR A 319 3.55 -16.47 0.12
N GLY A 320 3.54 -17.18 -1.01
CA GLY A 320 4.76 -17.52 -1.74
C GLY A 320 5.53 -16.27 -2.21
N GLU A 321 4.85 -15.24 -2.69
CA GLU A 321 5.46 -13.98 -3.10
C GLU A 321 5.97 -13.15 -1.91
N VAL A 322 5.22 -13.11 -0.80
CA VAL A 322 5.69 -12.47 0.43
C VAL A 322 6.97 -13.13 0.93
N ALA A 323 6.97 -14.46 1.04
CA ALA A 323 8.14 -15.24 1.45
C ALA A 323 9.33 -15.02 0.52
N ARG A 324 9.10 -15.02 -0.80
CA ARG A 324 10.13 -14.74 -1.82
C ARG A 324 10.70 -13.34 -1.68
N THR A 325 9.87 -12.33 -1.44
CA THR A 325 10.30 -10.93 -1.29
C THR A 325 11.20 -10.76 -0.07
N VAL A 326 10.77 -11.23 1.11
CA VAL A 326 11.59 -11.11 2.34
C VAL A 326 12.86 -11.96 2.27
N ALA A 327 12.81 -13.14 1.65
CA ALA A 327 13.98 -13.99 1.43
C ALA A 327 14.98 -13.35 0.45
N SER A 328 14.50 -12.68 -0.59
CA SER A 328 15.34 -11.95 -1.55
C SER A 328 16.05 -10.78 -0.87
N VAL A 329 15.32 -10.04 -0.02
CA VAL A 329 15.90 -8.94 0.77
C VAL A 329 16.98 -9.44 1.70
N ARG A 330 16.69 -10.49 2.47
CA ARG A 330 17.68 -11.15 3.33
C ARG A 330 18.90 -11.61 2.52
N SER A 331 18.68 -12.22 1.36
CA SER A 331 19.73 -12.78 0.51
C SER A 331 20.72 -11.71 0.03
N PHE A 332 20.25 -10.56 -0.46
CA PHE A 332 21.18 -9.52 -0.91
C PHE A 332 21.85 -8.81 0.26
N VAL A 333 21.17 -8.61 1.40
CA VAL A 333 21.78 -8.01 2.60
C VAL A 333 22.90 -8.91 3.13
N GLU A 334 22.65 -10.23 3.25
CA GLU A 334 23.67 -11.20 3.66
C GLU A 334 24.83 -11.24 2.66
N ALA A 335 24.55 -11.26 1.37
CA ALA A 335 25.59 -11.32 0.34
C ALA A 335 26.50 -10.08 0.37
N LEU A 336 25.91 -8.88 0.43
CA LEU A 336 26.65 -7.62 0.51
C LEU A 336 27.43 -7.52 1.83
N SER A 337 26.92 -8.06 2.94
CA SER A 337 27.64 -8.10 4.22
C SER A 337 28.92 -8.96 4.23
N ARG A 338 29.08 -9.83 3.22
CA ARG A 338 30.25 -10.70 3.03
C ARG A 338 31.26 -10.15 2.04
N VAL A 339 30.93 -9.07 1.34
CA VAL A 339 31.84 -8.40 0.42
C VAL A 339 32.98 -7.77 1.23
N ARG A 340 34.22 -7.91 0.76
CA ARG A 340 35.42 -7.41 1.46
C ARG A 340 36.33 -6.57 0.57
N THR A 341 36.11 -6.58 -0.74
CA THR A 341 36.94 -5.87 -1.72
C THR A 341 36.06 -5.35 -2.86
N SER A 342 36.52 -4.31 -3.53
CA SER A 342 35.86 -3.77 -4.73
C SER A 342 35.73 -4.84 -5.83
N ARG A 343 36.69 -5.76 -5.95
CA ARG A 343 36.59 -6.87 -6.91
C ARG A 343 35.47 -7.84 -6.59
N HIS A 344 35.27 -8.19 -5.31
CA HIS A 344 34.14 -9.03 -4.89
C HIS A 344 32.80 -8.34 -5.19
N LEU A 345 32.72 -7.02 -4.94
CA LEU A 345 31.53 -6.26 -5.28
C LEU A 345 31.27 -6.25 -6.78
N HIS A 346 32.29 -6.02 -7.61
CA HIS A 346 32.17 -6.09 -9.06
C HIS A 346 31.69 -7.46 -9.53
N THR A 347 32.29 -8.56 -9.04
CA THR A 347 31.81 -9.92 -9.37
C THR A 347 30.36 -10.13 -8.94
N TYR A 348 29.96 -9.62 -7.77
CA TYR A 348 28.57 -9.70 -7.33
C TYR A 348 27.62 -8.95 -8.29
N LEU A 349 27.98 -7.74 -8.69
CA LEU A 349 27.19 -6.92 -9.61
C LEU A 349 27.17 -7.48 -11.03
N GLU A 350 28.25 -8.12 -11.49
CA GLU A 350 28.34 -8.67 -12.84
C GLU A 350 27.56 -9.98 -12.98
N TYR A 351 27.59 -10.85 -11.97
CA TYR A 351 27.03 -12.21 -12.08
C TYR A 351 25.74 -12.43 -11.28
N THR A 352 25.55 -11.72 -10.17
CA THR A 352 24.41 -11.95 -9.25
C THR A 352 23.31 -10.92 -9.48
N ALA A 353 23.65 -9.63 -9.60
CA ALA A 353 22.66 -8.57 -9.79
C ALA A 353 21.77 -8.76 -11.05
N PRO A 354 22.27 -9.21 -12.22
CA PRO A 354 21.43 -9.42 -13.39
C PRO A 354 20.38 -10.52 -13.20
N GLN A 355 20.67 -11.52 -12.35
CA GLN A 355 19.74 -12.60 -12.03
C GLN A 355 18.59 -12.14 -11.11
N MET A 356 18.70 -10.95 -10.50
CA MET A 356 17.66 -10.42 -9.62
C MET A 356 16.36 -10.13 -10.39
N ALA A 357 16.45 -9.71 -11.65
CA ALA A 357 15.27 -9.42 -12.48
C ALA A 357 14.31 -10.63 -12.57
N SER A 358 14.84 -11.86 -12.63
CA SER A 358 14.03 -13.07 -12.73
C SER A 358 13.76 -13.77 -11.39
N ARG A 359 14.49 -13.41 -10.32
CA ARG A 359 14.45 -14.14 -9.04
C ARG A 359 13.80 -13.34 -7.91
N PHE A 360 13.89 -12.02 -7.95
CA PHE A 360 13.50 -11.16 -6.84
C PHE A 360 12.13 -10.54 -7.11
N GLY A 361 11.30 -10.47 -6.07
CA GLY A 361 10.08 -9.69 -6.10
C GLY A 361 10.36 -8.21 -6.39
N VAL A 362 9.38 -7.50 -6.94
CA VAL A 362 9.53 -6.11 -7.40
C VAL A 362 10.08 -5.18 -6.31
N VAL A 363 9.57 -5.30 -5.07
CA VAL A 363 10.01 -4.48 -3.93
C VAL A 363 11.45 -4.79 -3.56
N ALA A 364 11.86 -6.06 -3.60
CA ALA A 364 13.23 -6.46 -3.29
C ALA A 364 14.23 -5.91 -4.33
N ARG A 365 13.84 -5.82 -5.61
CA ARG A 365 14.66 -5.19 -6.66
C ARG A 365 14.87 -3.70 -6.39
N GLY A 366 13.81 -2.98 -6.02
CA GLY A 366 13.92 -1.57 -5.65
C GLY A 366 14.76 -1.35 -4.39
N LEU A 367 14.51 -2.15 -3.35
CA LEU A 367 15.28 -2.09 -2.10
C LEU A 367 16.75 -2.41 -2.30
N PHE A 368 17.10 -3.34 -3.19
CA PHE A 368 18.50 -3.62 -3.51
C PHE A 368 19.22 -2.37 -4.03
N GLN A 369 18.60 -1.62 -4.95
CA GLN A 369 19.18 -0.40 -5.51
C GLN A 369 19.40 0.67 -4.44
N LEU A 370 18.37 0.93 -3.61
CA LEU A 370 18.41 1.91 -2.53
C LEU A 370 19.31 1.49 -1.34
N TYR A 371 19.50 0.18 -1.16
CA TYR A 371 20.40 -0.35 -0.14
C TYR A 371 21.85 -0.24 -0.59
N LEU A 372 22.13 -0.54 -1.86
CA LEU A 372 23.47 -0.52 -2.42
C LEU A 372 24.01 0.90 -2.56
N VAL A 373 23.23 1.83 -3.13
CA VAL A 373 23.62 3.23 -3.31
C VAL A 373 22.72 4.11 -2.46
N ARG A 374 23.31 4.78 -1.47
CA ARG A 374 22.59 5.60 -0.49
C ARG A 374 22.46 7.05 -0.94
N ASP A 375 21.59 7.80 -0.27
CA ASP A 375 21.34 9.22 -0.55
C ASP A 375 22.60 10.10 -0.42
N ASP A 376 23.51 9.73 0.47
CA ASP A 376 24.82 10.37 0.66
C ASP A 376 25.87 9.93 -0.36
N ARG A 377 25.46 9.17 -1.40
CA ARG A 377 26.29 8.55 -2.44
C ARG A 377 27.29 7.51 -1.92
N SER A 378 27.15 7.09 -0.67
CA SER A 378 27.91 5.96 -0.13
C SER A 378 27.40 4.63 -0.67
N LEU A 379 28.30 3.63 -0.67
CA LEU A 379 27.97 2.25 -0.98
C LEU A 379 27.61 1.49 0.30
N ALA A 380 26.36 1.03 0.40
CA ALA A 380 25.78 0.32 1.54
C ALA A 380 26.13 0.94 2.91
N ALA A 381 26.01 2.27 3.01
CA ALA A 381 26.31 3.05 4.21
C ALA A 381 27.75 2.83 4.73
N SER A 382 28.72 2.80 3.81
CA SER A 382 30.16 2.73 4.09
C SER A 382 30.86 4.07 3.89
N ALA A 383 32.15 4.14 4.19
CA ALA A 383 32.98 5.28 3.80
C ALA A 383 33.26 5.31 2.29
N GLU A 384 33.03 4.20 1.59
CA GLU A 384 33.26 4.08 0.16
C GLU A 384 32.12 4.72 -0.62
N THR A 385 32.48 5.43 -1.68
CA THR A 385 31.55 6.10 -2.57
C THR A 385 31.55 5.40 -3.92
N VAL A 386 30.56 5.73 -4.75
CA VAL A 386 30.54 5.27 -6.14
C VAL A 386 31.84 5.66 -6.88
N SER A 387 32.40 6.84 -6.59
CA SER A 387 33.65 7.31 -7.20
C SER A 387 34.87 6.50 -6.74
N SER A 388 35.04 6.29 -5.43
CA SER A 388 36.18 5.52 -4.91
C SER A 388 36.14 4.07 -5.39
N PHE A 389 34.95 3.49 -5.52
CA PHE A 389 34.77 2.18 -6.12
C PHE A 389 35.19 2.13 -7.61
N ALA A 390 34.81 3.14 -8.40
CA ALA A 390 35.18 3.22 -9.80
C ALA A 390 36.70 3.38 -9.98
N GLU A 391 37.35 4.21 -9.17
CA GLU A 391 38.81 4.38 -9.14
C GLU A 391 39.50 3.05 -8.78
N ALA A 392 39.05 2.38 -7.72
CA ALA A 392 39.61 1.09 -7.29
C ALA A 392 39.48 -0.01 -8.36
N LEU A 393 38.48 0.04 -9.23
CA LEU A 393 38.33 -0.88 -10.36
C LEU A 393 39.20 -0.51 -11.55
N ALA A 394 39.46 0.79 -11.76
CA ALA A 394 40.34 1.26 -12.82
C ALA A 394 41.80 0.93 -12.52
N ASP A 395 42.24 1.12 -11.27
CA ASP A 395 43.62 0.84 -10.81
C ASP A 395 43.95 -0.66 -10.72
N ALA A 396 42.92 -1.53 -10.71
CA ALA A 396 43.07 -2.98 -10.69
C ALA A 396 43.20 -3.64 -12.09
N ARG A 397 43.20 -2.83 -13.16
CA ARG A 397 43.50 -3.24 -14.55
C ARG A 397 44.95 -2.96 -14.90
#